data_AF-A0A818JU36-F1
#
_entry.id   AF-A0A818JU36-F1
#
_cell.length_a   1.000
_cell.length_b   1.000
_cell.length_c   1.000
_cell.angle_alpha   90.00
_cell.angle_beta   90.00
_cell.angle_gamma   90.00
#
_symmetry.space_group_name_H-M   'P 1'
#
loop_
_entity.id
_entity.type
_entity.pdbx_description
1 polymer ?
#
loop_
_entity_poly.entity_id
_entity_poly.type
_entity_poly.pdbx_seq_one_letter_code
_entity_poly.pdbx_strand_id
1 'polypeptide(L)'
;MYVGVEPNVDDANVCQHLLDSTDGVEGSVLVGKWPDCASKLHDKQFDVILFIHCLYHVVDVGEALDQALCLLKPQGQVIVFIGPCTGLNELCTTLGPPQHDGTLPFWWADTIKST
;
A
#
# COMPACT_ATOMS: atom_id res chain seq x y z
N MET A 1 14.80 -7.37 -7.85
CA MET A 1 13.97 -8.12 -6.90
C MET A 1 12.71 -7.31 -6.60
N TYR A 2 11.54 -7.86 -6.85
CA TYR A 2 10.22 -7.29 -6.54
C TYR A 2 9.75 -7.77 -5.16
N VAL A 3 9.08 -6.90 -4.39
CA VAL A 3 8.45 -7.30 -3.13
C VAL A 3 7.01 -6.82 -3.13
N GLY A 4 6.07 -7.75 -3.10
CA GLY A 4 4.65 -7.48 -2.88
C GLY A 4 4.30 -7.48 -1.39
N VAL A 5 3.30 -6.71 -1.01
CA VAL A 5 2.70 -6.73 0.33
C VAL A 5 1.20 -6.87 0.17
N GLU A 6 0.62 -7.91 0.76
CA GLU A 6 -0.81 -8.21 0.64
C GLU A 6 -1.36 -8.69 1.99
N PRO A 7 -2.33 -8.00 2.60
CA PRO A 7 -2.90 -8.41 3.88
C PRO A 7 -3.74 -9.71 3.82
N ASN A 8 -4.34 -10.04 2.69
CA ASN A 8 -5.12 -11.27 2.52
C ASN A 8 -4.21 -12.45 2.14
N VAL A 9 -4.25 -13.53 2.94
CA VAL A 9 -3.39 -14.69 2.72
C VAL A 9 -3.65 -15.43 1.41
N ASP A 10 -4.91 -15.54 0.99
CA ASP A 10 -5.29 -16.24 -0.24
C ASP A 10 -4.85 -15.43 -1.46
N ASP A 11 -5.09 -14.12 -1.45
CA ASP A 11 -4.65 -13.22 -2.52
C ASP A 11 -3.12 -13.14 -2.59
N ALA A 12 -2.43 -13.17 -1.44
CA ALA A 12 -0.97 -13.18 -1.40
C ALA A 12 -0.39 -14.46 -2.04
N ASN A 13 -1.01 -15.62 -1.79
CA ASN A 13 -0.60 -16.88 -2.41
C ASN A 13 -0.80 -16.85 -3.93
N VAL A 14 -1.92 -16.29 -4.40
CA VAL A 14 -2.18 -16.08 -5.83
C VAL A 14 -1.13 -15.15 -6.43
N CYS A 15 -0.84 -14.03 -5.78
CA CYS A 15 0.19 -13.08 -6.22
C CYS A 15 1.57 -13.73 -6.30
N GLN A 16 1.96 -14.52 -5.29
CA GLN A 16 3.24 -15.23 -5.30
C GLN A 16 3.31 -16.21 -6.47
N HIS A 17 2.24 -16.98 -6.72
CA HIS A 17 2.21 -17.92 -7.84
C HIS A 17 2.32 -17.23 -9.21
N LEU A 18 1.67 -16.08 -9.38
CA LEU A 18 1.80 -15.27 -10.59
C LEU A 18 3.22 -14.69 -10.75
N LEU A 19 3.84 -14.28 -9.65
CA LEU A 19 5.21 -13.78 -9.66
C LEU A 19 6.22 -14.87 -10.03
N ASP A 20 6.09 -16.06 -9.45
CA ASP A 20 6.94 -17.22 -9.71
C ASP A 20 6.83 -17.71 -11.17
N SER A 21 5.70 -17.46 -11.83
CA SER A 21 5.46 -17.80 -13.23
C SER A 21 5.82 -16.69 -14.22
N THR A 22 6.31 -15.54 -13.74
CA THR A 22 6.70 -14.42 -14.59
C THR A 22 8.19 -14.48 -14.93
N ASP A 23 8.49 -14.75 -16.20
CA ASP A 23 9.88 -14.84 -16.69
C ASP A 23 10.67 -13.54 -16.47
N GLY A 24 11.87 -13.68 -15.91
CA GLY A 24 12.80 -12.57 -15.70
C GLY A 24 12.51 -11.70 -14.48
N VAL A 25 11.54 -12.08 -13.64
CA VAL A 25 11.22 -11.36 -12.40
C VAL A 25 11.54 -12.25 -11.19
N GLU A 26 12.49 -11.82 -10.37
CA GLU A 26 12.73 -12.41 -9.05
C GLU A 26 11.98 -11.59 -8.00
N GLY A 27 11.23 -12.23 -7.11
CA GLY A 27 10.59 -11.52 -6.02
C GLY A 27 9.83 -12.39 -5.03
N SER A 28 9.20 -11.74 -4.05
CA SER A 28 8.41 -12.38 -3.01
C SER A 28 7.21 -11.54 -2.60
N VAL A 29 6.20 -12.16 -2.01
CA VAL A 29 5.02 -11.51 -1.44
C VAL A 29 5.01 -11.70 0.07
N LEU A 30 4.95 -10.59 0.80
CA LEU A 30 4.81 -10.59 2.25
C LEU A 30 3.32 -10.53 2.63
N VAL A 31 2.87 -11.52 3.39
CA VAL A 31 1.52 -11.52 3.96
C VAL A 31 1.46 -10.57 5.16
N GLY A 32 0.60 -9.56 5.09
CA GLY A 32 0.37 -8.62 6.17
C GLY A 32 0.06 -7.20 5.69
N LYS A 33 -0.26 -6.33 6.66
CA LYS A 33 -0.45 -4.90 6.38
C LYS A 33 0.92 -4.23 6.19
N TRP A 34 0.90 -3.09 5.50
CA TRP A 34 2.11 -2.34 5.17
C TRP A 34 3.03 -2.06 6.38
N PRO A 35 2.57 -1.52 7.53
CA PRO A 35 3.49 -1.19 8.63
C PRO A 35 4.25 -2.41 9.16
N ASP A 36 3.57 -3.55 9.28
CA ASP A 36 4.17 -4.79 9.76
C ASP A 36 5.20 -5.34 8.78
N CYS A 37 4.90 -5.27 7.47
CA CYS A 37 5.80 -5.74 6.43
C CYS A 37 6.99 -4.79 6.20
N ALA A 38 6.77 -3.48 6.21
CA ALA A 38 7.82 -2.47 6.03
C ALA A 38 8.93 -2.59 7.08
N SER A 39 8.57 -2.88 8.34
CA SER A 39 9.54 -3.13 9.42
C SER A 39 10.52 -4.28 9.13
N LYS A 40 10.08 -5.28 8.36
CA LYS A 40 10.89 -6.45 7.95
C LYS A 40 11.80 -6.17 6.76
N LEU A 41 11.66 -5.00 6.13
CA LEU A 41 12.38 -4.61 4.92
C LEU A 41 13.49 -3.59 5.20
N HIS A 42 13.83 -3.33 6.46
CA HIS A 42 14.79 -2.30 6.88
C HIS A 42 16.21 -2.49 6.30
N ASP A 43 16.56 -3.69 5.85
CA ASP A 43 17.83 -4.02 5.20
C ASP A 43 17.80 -3.80 3.67
N LYS A 44 16.64 -3.45 3.11
CA LYS A 44 16.42 -3.29 1.68
C LYS A 44 16.28 -1.83 1.30
N GLN A 45 16.62 -1.54 0.05
CA GLN A 45 16.27 -0.27 -0.58
C GLN A 45 15.69 -0.47 -1.97
N PHE A 46 14.69 0.34 -2.28
CA PHE A 46 13.91 0.27 -3.51
C PHE A 46 14.12 1.51 -4.37
N ASP A 47 14.12 1.31 -5.68
CA ASP A 47 14.11 2.42 -6.64
C ASP A 47 12.70 3.03 -6.74
N VAL A 48 11.66 2.19 -6.60
CA VAL A 48 10.25 2.59 -6.66
C VAL A 48 9.45 1.81 -5.62
N ILE A 49 8.55 2.51 -4.91
CA ILE A 49 7.52 1.90 -4.06
C ILE A 49 6.16 2.36 -4.57
N LEU A 50 5.25 1.40 -4.78
CA LEU A 50 3.92 1.64 -5.32
C LEU A 50 2.86 1.36 -4.26
N PHE A 51 1.97 2.33 -4.03
CA PHE A 51 0.71 2.12 -3.33
C PHE A 51 -0.43 2.18 -4.33
N ILE A 52 -1.05 1.04 -4.66
CA ILE A 52 -2.13 0.96 -5.65
C ILE A 52 -3.42 0.64 -4.94
N HIS A 53 -4.30 1.63 -4.80
CA HIS A 53 -5.61 1.51 -4.16
C HIS A 53 -5.54 0.68 -2.87
N CYS A 54 -4.61 1.00 -1.97
CA CYS A 54 -4.39 0.20 -0.76
C CYS A 54 -4.17 1.03 0.52
N LEU A 55 -4.06 2.37 0.41
CA LEU A 55 -3.87 3.24 1.57
C LEU A 55 -5.06 3.24 2.53
N TYR A 56 -6.23 2.77 2.10
CA TYR A 56 -7.38 2.55 2.98
C TYR A 56 -7.18 1.38 3.98
N HIS A 57 -6.06 0.65 3.89
CA HIS A 57 -5.67 -0.37 4.87
C HIS A 57 -4.69 0.14 5.93
N VAL A 58 -4.14 1.36 5.77
CA VAL A 58 -3.21 1.96 6.73
C VAL A 58 -3.94 2.89 7.70
N VAL A 59 -3.45 2.94 8.94
CA VAL A 59 -4.02 3.79 10.01
C VAL A 59 -3.59 5.24 9.78
N ASP A 60 -2.28 5.45 9.67
CA ASP A 60 -1.67 6.74 9.41
C ASP A 60 -0.97 6.71 8.05
N VAL A 61 -1.52 7.45 7.07
CA VAL A 61 -0.91 7.56 5.74
C VAL A 61 0.39 8.33 5.78
N GLY A 62 0.52 9.34 6.64
CA GLY A 62 1.77 10.09 6.79
C GLY A 62 2.89 9.17 7.26
N GLU A 63 2.64 8.39 8.31
CA GLU A 63 3.60 7.41 8.82
C GLU A 63 3.93 6.34 7.76
N ALA A 64 2.92 5.83 7.05
CA ALA A 64 3.13 4.84 5.99
C ALA A 64 4.01 5.37 4.85
N LEU A 65 3.81 6.64 4.45
CA LEU A 65 4.62 7.29 3.43
C LEU A 65 6.03 7.59 3.93
N ASP A 66 6.20 8.03 5.18
CA ASP A 66 7.51 8.25 5.79
C ASP A 66 8.32 6.95 5.86
N GLN A 67 7.67 5.83 6.23
CA GLN A 67 8.29 4.50 6.19
C GLN A 67 8.71 4.12 4.76
N ALA A 68 7.86 4.38 3.76
CA ALA A 68 8.20 4.12 2.36
C ALA A 68 9.39 4.97 1.91
N LEU A 69 9.42 6.26 2.24
CA LEU A 69 10.53 7.16 1.91
C LEU A 69 11.86 6.68 2.53
N CYS A 70 11.85 6.12 3.74
CA CYS A 70 13.04 5.56 4.39
C CYS A 70 13.59 4.30 3.68
N LEU A 71 12.75 3.58 2.96
CA LEU A 71 13.11 2.38 2.19
C LEU A 71 13.53 2.70 0.76
N LEU A 72 13.56 3.97 0.35
CA LEU A 72 14.01 4.35 -0.98
C LEU A 72 15.53 4.54 -1.06
N LYS A 73 16.09 4.20 -2.22
CA LYS A 73 17.42 4.65 -2.61
C LYS A 73 17.43 6.17 -2.86
N PRO A 74 18.59 6.83 -2.87
CA PRO A 74 18.69 8.20 -3.36
C PRO A 74 18.07 8.33 -4.77
N GLN A 75 17.17 9.30 -4.95
CA GLN A 75 16.37 9.54 -6.17
C GLN A 75 15.27 8.50 -6.44
N GLY A 76 15.01 7.57 -5.52
CA GLY A 76 13.87 6.68 -5.61
C GLY A 76 12.54 7.43 -5.52
N GLN A 77 11.45 6.77 -5.89
CA GLN A 77 10.13 7.38 -5.96
C GLN A 77 9.07 6.58 -5.19
N VAL A 78 8.24 7.29 -4.44
CA VAL A 78 6.94 6.76 -3.97
C VAL A 78 5.89 7.20 -4.97
N ILE A 79 5.14 6.26 -5.52
CA ILE A 79 4.02 6.54 -6.42
C ILE A 79 2.75 6.00 -5.79
N VAL A 80 1.77 6.88 -5.59
CA VAL A 80 0.48 6.56 -4.99
C VAL A 80 -0.60 6.66 -6.06
N PHE A 81 -1.25 5.53 -6.35
CA PHE A 81 -2.45 5.45 -7.17
C PHE A 81 -3.65 5.32 -6.25
N ILE A 82 -4.45 6.39 -6.17
CA ILE A 82 -5.63 6.46 -5.32
C ILE A 82 -6.81 6.98 -6.13
N GLY A 83 -8.00 6.44 -5.86
CA GLY A 83 -9.22 6.86 -6.55
C GLY A 83 -9.71 8.22 -6.04
N PRO A 84 -10.34 9.05 -6.91
CA PRO A 84 -10.98 10.29 -6.48
C PRO A 84 -12.22 10.01 -5.61
N CYS A 85 -12.54 10.91 -4.70
CA CYS A 85 -13.79 10.92 -3.93
C CYS A 85 -14.94 11.39 -4.82
N THR A 86 -15.48 10.48 -5.63
CA THR A 86 -16.68 10.73 -6.44
C THR A 86 -17.92 10.14 -5.73
N GLY A 87 -19.13 10.43 -6.20
CA GLY A 87 -20.36 10.08 -5.48
C GLY A 87 -20.51 8.61 -5.06
N LEU A 88 -19.91 7.65 -5.78
CA LEU A 88 -19.89 6.23 -5.36
C LEU A 88 -18.93 5.96 -4.18
N ASN A 89 -17.84 6.72 -4.07
CA ASN A 89 -16.87 6.62 -2.98
C ASN A 89 -17.34 7.38 -1.72
N GLU A 90 -18.15 8.43 -1.88
CA GLU A 90 -18.93 9.01 -0.77
C GLU A 90 -19.89 8.00 -0.16
N LEU A 91 -20.52 7.14 -0.98
CA LEU A 91 -21.35 6.04 -0.47
C LEU A 91 -20.53 5.05 0.35
N CYS A 92 -19.27 4.75 -0.02
CA CYS A 92 -18.39 3.94 0.83
C CYS A 92 -18.11 4.61 2.18
N THR A 93 -17.95 5.94 2.19
CA THR A 93 -17.78 6.72 3.43
C THR A 93 -19.05 6.71 4.30
N THR A 94 -20.22 6.63 3.67
CA THR A 94 -21.53 6.71 4.35
C THR A 94 -22.07 5.35 4.80
N LEU A 95 -21.89 4.32 3.97
CA LEU A 95 -22.47 2.98 4.14
C LEU A 95 -21.45 1.97 4.66
N GLY A 96 -20.16 2.23 4.46
CA GLY A 96 -19.10 1.38 4.96
C GLY A 96 -18.96 1.49 6.47
N PRO A 97 -18.59 0.41 7.17
CA PRO A 97 -18.14 0.54 8.55
C PRO A 97 -16.93 1.50 8.58
N PRO A 98 -16.81 2.37 9.59
CA PRO A 98 -15.65 3.24 9.71
C PRO A 98 -14.35 2.41 9.71
N GLN A 99 -13.33 2.90 9.01
CA GLN A 99 -12.06 2.20 8.89
C GLN A 99 -11.32 2.27 10.23
N HIS A 100 -10.64 1.17 10.61
CA HIS A 100 -9.89 0.98 11.86
C HIS A 100 -10.64 1.43 13.11
N ASP A 101 -11.17 0.48 13.89
CA ASP A 101 -11.78 0.68 15.22
C ASP A 101 -12.89 1.75 15.37
N GLY A 102 -13.31 2.39 14.27
CA GLY A 102 -14.35 3.41 14.27
C GLY A 102 -13.84 4.85 14.14
N THR A 103 -12.53 5.08 14.03
CA THR A 103 -11.96 6.42 14.28
C THR A 103 -11.38 7.11 13.06
N LEU A 104 -11.15 6.41 11.94
CA LEU A 104 -10.46 7.00 10.79
C LEU A 104 -11.34 7.17 9.54
N PRO A 105 -11.26 8.33 8.87
CA PRO A 105 -11.95 8.56 7.61
C PRO A 105 -11.32 7.74 6.48
N PHE A 106 -12.13 7.43 5.46
CA PHE A 106 -11.62 6.86 4.21
C PHE A 106 -10.68 7.85 3.52
N TRP A 107 -9.60 7.33 2.93
CA TRP A 107 -8.63 8.10 2.18
C TRP A 107 -9.00 8.14 0.70
N TRP A 108 -9.06 9.36 0.14
CA TRP A 108 -9.35 9.59 -1.28
C TRP A 108 -8.35 10.57 -1.89
N ALA A 109 -8.18 10.53 -3.21
CA ALA A 109 -7.23 11.42 -3.90
C ALA A 109 -7.43 12.90 -3.54
N ASP A 110 -8.69 13.34 -3.46
CA ASP A 110 -9.05 14.74 -3.19
C ASP A 110 -8.77 15.18 -1.73
N THR A 111 -8.52 14.22 -0.83
CA THR A 111 -8.19 14.49 0.58
C THR A 111 -6.69 14.67 0.80
N ILE A 112 -5.86 14.31 -0.19
CA ILE A 112 -4.40 14.49 -0.15
C ILE A 112 -4.09 15.91 -0.67
N LYS A 113 -3.74 16.82 0.23
CA LYS A 113 -3.26 18.16 -0.16
C LYS A 113 -1.78 18.08 -0.49
N SER A 114 -1.41 18.32 -1.75
CA SER A 114 -0.02 18.66 -2.10
C SER A 114 0.29 20.04 -1.50
N THR A 115 1.33 20.11 -0.68
CA THR A 115 1.87 21.39 -0.20
C THR A 115 2.65 22.11 -1.28
#